data_AF-A0A9P4GGG8-F1
#
_entry.id   AF-A0A9P4GGG8-F1
#
_cell.length_a   1.000
_cell.length_b   1.000
_cell.length_c   1.000
_cell.angle_alpha   90.00
_cell.angle_beta   90.00
_cell.angle_gamma   90.00
#
_symmetry.space_group_name_H-M   'P 1'
#
loop_
_entity.id
_entity.type
_entity.pdbx_description
1 polymer ?
#
loop_
_entity_poly.entity_id
_entity_poly.type
_entity_poly.pdbx_seq_one_letter_code
_entity_poly.pdbx_strand_id
1 'polypeptide(L)'
;MGPLEQSLATLGLTGLEQDVETVSALPSSAVRGASEHSTQLEELPSRPDCSNTQLNTVSEVSASSTDRVDEYQTSDTDRNGQYFAQLKNDVIMDSSTSSDAVICGIHDFIQEERRRSFHFLAKYSHRHMDQKDLLSASLAGTDDIENVCNRAGFHIPTMYDGQWYTFAELQSPKSVRHTVAIKVLTGHEPIIDNMTVFHFNDDNAYLVSQATTWLRETYDWHSEYELQFTEMQYEEQRMWWKSNGNSFRLLDLPSEMREAIYLHIIGPVVAPDLAMIPTKTLTLGSGVLYDDGSGSHRNRDPDIERPNMTIMRVSKQVRNEAMEVAYRDTTKRFCALGARHFHSLDERYEQLASVATIWTSIRSFSPHASFLRNIQLEMSAAMFFRFIGIHPIRHVPLYVIREEGPVHVNTLKTFPALQNLDFRFFSPKHKNAVCPWARALGTDGNDPHSCQKEWIDYFFVFAWDALRGLNETQTAFKAPKCVTYSLSGCVKNSTRKHWQHLLNDKRVDHTPKIKSWEEQIRLKKTNDGIIPCSCSTSCAVGGPPLFQCSEHEVRRIEGLQTEMDKYYWDFED
;
A
#
# COMPACT_ATOMS: atom_id res chain seq x y z
N MET A 1 23.73 46.12 3.66
CA MET A 1 23.87 47.26 2.74
C MET A 1 25.17 47.08 1.98
N GLY A 2 25.10 46.70 0.69
CA GLY A 2 26.21 46.82 -0.26
C GLY A 2 26.39 48.27 -0.73
N PRO A 3 27.34 48.57 -1.63
CA PRO A 3 27.25 48.15 -3.06
C PRO A 3 28.61 47.66 -3.65
N LEU A 4 28.76 46.73 -4.61
CA LEU A 4 28.27 46.58 -6.01
C LEU A 4 28.72 47.71 -6.96
N GLU A 5 29.75 47.50 -7.80
CA GLU A 5 29.61 47.14 -9.23
C GLU A 5 30.88 47.30 -10.13
N GLN A 6 30.99 46.37 -11.12
CA GLN A 6 31.60 46.45 -12.48
C GLN A 6 33.14 46.42 -12.66
N SER A 7 33.78 45.79 -13.67
CA SER A 7 33.38 44.90 -14.79
C SER A 7 34.65 44.41 -15.56
N LEU A 8 34.61 43.14 -16.00
CA LEU A 8 35.03 42.53 -17.30
C LEU A 8 36.42 42.72 -17.98
N ALA A 9 36.98 41.54 -18.32
CA ALA A 9 37.66 41.11 -19.55
C ALA A 9 39.07 41.63 -19.90
N THR A 10 40.01 40.70 -20.20
CA THR A 10 40.73 40.62 -21.49
C THR A 10 41.43 39.25 -21.64
N LEU A 11 41.26 38.66 -22.83
CA LEU A 11 41.83 37.43 -23.36
C LEU A 11 43.36 37.49 -23.58
N GLY A 12 44.03 36.34 -23.62
CA GLY A 12 45.43 36.26 -24.07
C GLY A 12 45.93 34.83 -24.29
N LEU A 13 45.53 34.23 -25.42
CA LEU A 13 46.12 33.04 -26.03
C LEU A 13 47.51 33.32 -26.62
N THR A 14 48.47 32.41 -26.41
CA THR A 14 49.57 31.99 -27.32
C THR A 14 50.23 30.77 -26.64
N GLY A 15 50.47 29.59 -27.22
CA GLY A 15 50.77 29.18 -28.59
C GLY A 15 52.24 28.72 -28.67
N LEU A 16 52.49 27.44 -29.02
CA LEU A 16 53.72 26.80 -29.61
C LEU A 16 53.68 25.30 -29.26
N GLU A 17 53.28 24.38 -30.14
CA GLU A 17 54.01 23.78 -31.29
C GLU A 17 55.36 23.12 -30.93
N GLN A 18 55.43 21.79 -31.05
CA GLN A 18 56.45 21.13 -31.87
C GLN A 18 56.13 19.65 -32.17
N ASP A 19 56.20 19.34 -33.47
CA ASP A 19 56.12 18.05 -34.14
C ASP A 19 57.33 17.14 -33.86
N VAL A 20 57.13 15.82 -33.91
CA VAL A 20 58.08 14.87 -34.54
C VAL A 20 57.30 13.74 -35.21
N GLU A 21 57.71 13.47 -36.45
CA GLU A 21 57.10 12.65 -37.48
C GLU A 21 57.70 11.21 -37.54
N THR A 22 56.87 10.27 -38.01
CA THR A 22 57.12 9.05 -38.82
C THR A 22 58.21 8.01 -38.47
N VAL A 23 57.83 6.71 -38.54
CA VAL A 23 58.33 5.71 -39.54
C VAL A 23 57.35 4.52 -39.65
N SER A 24 57.11 4.12 -40.88
CA SER A 24 56.26 3.07 -41.48
C SER A 24 56.87 1.66 -41.42
N ALA A 25 56.04 0.59 -41.45
CA ALA A 25 56.17 -0.56 -42.37
C ALA A 25 55.14 -1.70 -42.09
N LEU A 26 54.33 -2.00 -43.12
CA LEU A 26 53.68 -3.29 -43.43
C LEU A 26 54.75 -4.26 -44.06
N PRO A 27 54.51 -5.55 -44.45
CA PRO A 27 53.23 -6.10 -44.96
C PRO A 27 52.92 -7.63 -44.84
N SER A 28 51.73 -8.00 -45.37
CA SER A 28 51.30 -9.30 -45.98
C SER A 28 51.08 -10.52 -45.06
N SER A 29 50.16 -11.48 -45.25
CA SER A 29 49.33 -11.98 -46.39
C SER A 29 48.29 -12.97 -45.81
N ALA A 30 46.99 -12.92 -46.19
CA ALA A 30 46.29 -13.81 -47.17
C ALA A 30 46.01 -15.26 -46.62
N VAL A 31 44.89 -15.99 -46.78
CA VAL A 31 43.94 -16.28 -47.89
C VAL A 31 42.81 -17.24 -47.37
N ARG A 32 41.65 -17.27 -48.07
CA ARG A 32 40.56 -18.31 -48.14
C ARG A 32 39.54 -18.39 -46.99
N GLY A 33 38.24 -18.61 -47.23
CA GLY A 33 37.50 -18.92 -48.45
C GLY A 33 35.99 -19.01 -48.18
N ALA A 34 35.21 -18.87 -49.24
CA ALA A 34 33.75 -18.86 -49.29
C ALA A 34 33.09 -20.22 -48.95
N SER A 35 31.81 -20.19 -48.54
CA SER A 35 30.75 -20.97 -49.19
C SER A 35 29.39 -20.61 -48.63
N GLU A 36 28.52 -20.19 -49.54
CA GLU A 36 27.07 -20.17 -49.41
C GLU A 36 26.54 -21.62 -49.23
N HIS A 37 25.47 -21.80 -48.46
CA HIS A 37 24.43 -22.76 -48.82
C HIS A 37 23.11 -22.38 -48.14
N SER A 38 22.19 -21.96 -49.00
CA SER A 38 20.76 -21.81 -48.75
C SER A 38 20.10 -23.19 -48.83
N THR A 39 19.26 -23.53 -47.85
CA THR A 39 18.24 -24.57 -48.02
C THR A 39 17.01 -24.20 -47.22
N GLN A 40 15.95 -23.86 -47.95
CA GLN A 40 14.57 -23.84 -47.51
C GLN A 40 14.11 -25.27 -47.21
N LEU A 41 13.25 -25.43 -46.19
CA LEU A 41 12.30 -26.55 -46.11
C LEU A 41 11.07 -26.10 -45.31
N GLU A 42 9.97 -25.96 -46.06
CA GLU A 42 8.60 -26.01 -45.57
C GLU A 42 8.30 -27.41 -45.00
N GLU A 43 7.50 -27.49 -43.93
CA GLU A 43 6.20 -28.19 -43.88
C GLU A 43 5.76 -28.53 -42.44
N LEU A 44 4.64 -27.88 -42.07
CA LEU A 44 3.43 -28.37 -41.41
C LEU A 44 3.40 -28.89 -39.94
N PRO A 45 2.26 -28.68 -39.24
CA PRO A 45 2.13 -28.83 -37.80
C PRO A 45 1.50 -30.16 -37.39
N SER A 46 1.99 -30.75 -36.30
CA SER A 46 1.36 -31.88 -35.63
C SER A 46 0.61 -31.40 -34.38
N ARG A 47 -0.72 -31.41 -34.46
CA ARG A 47 -1.62 -31.49 -33.29
C ARG A 47 -1.38 -32.82 -32.56
N PRO A 48 -1.56 -32.87 -31.22
CA PRO A 48 -2.06 -34.06 -30.57
C PRO A 48 -3.49 -33.85 -30.08
N ASP A 49 -4.28 -34.88 -30.35
CA ASP A 49 -5.68 -35.04 -30.01
C ASP A 49 -5.96 -35.02 -28.50
N CYS A 50 -7.15 -34.50 -28.20
CA CYS A 50 -7.87 -34.72 -26.97
C CYS A 50 -8.21 -36.21 -26.80
N SER A 51 -7.90 -36.77 -25.64
CA SER A 51 -8.66 -37.92 -25.13
C SER A 51 -8.71 -37.94 -23.60
N ASN A 52 -9.94 -37.78 -23.11
CA ASN A 52 -10.56 -38.47 -21.99
C ASN A 52 -9.68 -38.90 -20.81
N THR A 53 -9.93 -38.31 -19.64
CA THR A 53 -9.90 -39.08 -18.39
C THR A 53 -10.99 -38.63 -17.43
N GLN A 54 -12.02 -39.47 -17.39
CA GLN A 54 -12.95 -39.84 -16.33
C GLN A 54 -13.13 -38.92 -15.11
N LEU A 55 -14.40 -38.53 -14.96
CA LEU A 55 -15.06 -38.14 -13.72
C LEU A 55 -14.75 -39.12 -12.58
N ASN A 56 -14.30 -38.57 -11.45
CA ASN A 56 -14.52 -39.16 -10.14
C ASN A 56 -15.31 -38.17 -9.29
N THR A 57 -16.59 -38.45 -9.16
CA THR A 57 -17.48 -37.98 -8.10
C THR A 57 -16.91 -38.37 -6.74
N VAL A 58 -16.60 -37.39 -5.90
CA VAL A 58 -16.34 -37.60 -4.47
C VAL A 58 -17.36 -36.82 -3.68
N SER A 59 -18.04 -37.57 -2.81
CA SER A 59 -19.16 -37.24 -1.96
C SER A 59 -18.88 -36.06 -1.04
N GLU A 60 -19.89 -35.19 -0.92
CA GLU A 60 -20.00 -34.16 0.12
C GLU A 60 -20.07 -34.84 1.50
N VAL A 61 -19.09 -34.56 2.35
CA VAL A 61 -19.16 -34.78 3.79
C VAL A 61 -19.42 -33.42 4.43
N SER A 62 -20.68 -33.19 4.79
CA SER A 62 -21.13 -32.07 5.61
C SER A 62 -20.59 -32.23 7.03
N ALA A 63 -19.57 -31.45 7.39
CA ALA A 63 -19.13 -31.28 8.76
C ALA A 63 -19.74 -29.99 9.33
N SER A 64 -20.68 -30.13 10.26
CA SER A 64 -21.20 -29.01 11.06
C SER A 64 -20.18 -28.63 12.13
N SER A 65 -19.55 -27.46 12.02
CA SER A 65 -18.83 -26.85 13.14
C SER A 65 -19.78 -25.93 13.89
N THR A 66 -20.06 -26.30 15.14
CA THR A 66 -20.73 -25.49 16.15
C THR A 66 -19.66 -24.76 16.94
N ASP A 67 -19.33 -23.54 16.50
CA ASP A 67 -18.46 -22.66 17.28
C ASP A 67 -19.32 -21.79 18.21
N ARG A 68 -19.19 -22.11 19.50
CA ARG A 68 -19.62 -21.29 20.64
C ARG A 68 -18.86 -19.96 20.59
N VAL A 69 -19.60 -18.87 20.51
CA VAL A 69 -19.10 -17.53 20.81
C VAL A 69 -19.40 -17.26 22.28
N ASP A 70 -18.36 -17.05 23.07
CA ASP A 70 -18.46 -16.60 24.45
C ASP A 70 -18.91 -15.13 24.47
N GLU A 71 -20.05 -14.91 25.13
CA GLU A 71 -20.76 -13.65 25.25
C GLU A 71 -20.12 -12.79 26.36
N TYR A 72 -19.33 -11.78 25.98
CA TYR A 72 -18.90 -10.73 26.92
C TYR A 72 -20.03 -9.70 27.05
N GLN A 73 -20.81 -9.84 28.13
CA GLN A 73 -21.79 -8.84 28.56
C GLN A 73 -21.08 -7.56 29.02
N THR A 74 -21.21 -6.48 28.24
CA THR A 74 -21.04 -5.11 28.74
C THR A 74 -22.43 -4.53 28.97
N SER A 75 -22.72 -4.20 30.22
CA SER A 75 -23.97 -3.63 30.68
C SER A 75 -23.82 -2.11 30.72
N ASP A 76 -24.39 -1.40 29.74
CA ASP A 76 -24.62 0.05 29.88
C ASP A 76 -25.62 0.64 28.84
N THR A 77 -26.69 -0.09 28.51
CA THR A 77 -27.73 0.37 27.56
C THR A 77 -29.14 0.04 28.03
N ASP A 78 -29.53 0.51 29.23
CA ASP A 78 -30.90 0.29 29.73
C ASP A 78 -31.65 1.56 30.15
N ARG A 79 -31.22 2.74 29.70
CA ARG A 79 -31.92 4.01 29.98
C ARG A 79 -32.63 4.70 28.81
N ASN A 80 -32.41 4.26 27.56
CA ASN A 80 -33.07 4.84 26.39
C ASN A 80 -34.19 3.97 25.79
N GLY A 81 -34.40 2.75 26.31
CA GLY A 81 -35.42 1.81 25.80
C GLY A 81 -36.87 2.15 26.18
N GLN A 82 -37.09 2.93 27.24
CA GLN A 82 -38.45 3.23 27.72
C GLN A 82 -39.12 4.42 27.02
N TYR A 83 -38.37 5.33 26.41
CA TYR A 83 -38.95 6.48 25.68
C TYR A 83 -39.43 6.13 24.26
N PHE A 84 -38.90 5.08 23.63
CA PHE A 84 -39.30 4.66 22.28
C PHE A 84 -40.47 3.67 22.26
N ALA A 85 -40.76 2.98 23.37
CA ALA A 85 -41.92 2.09 23.47
C ALA A 85 -43.26 2.85 23.45
N GLN A 86 -43.27 4.14 23.77
CA GLN A 86 -44.49 4.96 23.77
C GLN A 86 -44.87 5.52 22.39
N LEU A 87 -43.91 5.72 21.48
CA LEU A 87 -44.19 6.09 20.07
C LEU A 87 -44.55 4.89 19.19
N LYS A 88 -44.27 3.67 19.65
CA LYS A 88 -44.53 2.44 18.88
C LYS A 88 -45.98 1.93 19.00
N ASN A 89 -46.73 2.40 19.99
CA ASN A 89 -48.11 1.97 20.22
C ASN A 89 -49.18 2.80 19.49
N ASP A 90 -48.82 3.97 18.94
CA ASP A 90 -49.76 4.81 18.16
C ASP A 90 -49.69 4.55 16.63
N VAL A 91 -48.85 3.62 16.18
CA VAL A 91 -48.69 3.26 14.75
C VAL A 91 -48.90 1.76 14.51
N ILE A 92 -49.77 1.13 15.31
CA ILE A 92 -50.35 -0.18 14.94
C ILE A 92 -51.68 0.12 14.27
N MET A 93 -51.59 0.55 13.01
CA MET A 93 -52.72 0.75 12.13
C MET A 93 -53.21 -0.58 11.55
N ASP A 94 -54.53 -0.71 11.51
CA ASP A 94 -55.30 -1.73 10.80
C ASP A 94 -54.72 -2.05 9.43
N SER A 95 -54.19 -3.27 9.28
CA SER A 95 -53.54 -3.77 8.06
C SER A 95 -54.53 -4.17 6.96
N SER A 96 -55.61 -3.41 6.76
CA SER A 96 -56.60 -3.66 5.70
C SER A 96 -56.92 -2.43 4.83
N THR A 97 -56.14 -1.36 4.93
CA THR A 97 -56.14 -0.31 3.91
C THR A 97 -55.57 -0.88 2.62
N SER A 98 -56.35 -0.84 1.53
CA SER A 98 -55.86 -1.17 0.19
C SER A 98 -54.55 -0.43 -0.02
N SER A 99 -53.44 -1.18 -0.09
CA SER A 99 -52.11 -0.58 -0.19
C SER A 99 -52.10 0.34 -1.39
N ASP A 100 -51.94 1.63 -1.15
CA ASP A 100 -51.86 2.62 -2.22
C ASP A 100 -50.74 2.18 -3.16
N ALA A 101 -51.09 1.94 -4.42
CA ALA A 101 -50.18 1.39 -5.40
C ALA A 101 -48.98 2.33 -5.67
N VAL A 102 -49.15 3.64 -5.43
CA VAL A 102 -48.04 4.62 -5.43
C VAL A 102 -47.08 4.36 -4.28
N ILE A 103 -47.59 4.13 -3.06
CA ILE A 103 -46.77 3.81 -1.88
C ILE A 103 -46.02 2.49 -2.10
N CYS A 104 -46.67 1.48 -2.68
CA CYS A 104 -46.01 0.23 -3.07
C CYS A 104 -44.85 0.48 -4.04
N GLY A 105 -45.10 1.21 -5.13
CA GLY A 105 -44.07 1.51 -6.15
C GLY A 105 -42.88 2.28 -5.57
N ILE A 106 -43.13 3.21 -4.66
CA ILE A 106 -42.09 3.95 -3.92
C ILE A 106 -41.31 3.03 -2.99
N HIS A 107 -42.00 2.21 -2.20
CA HIS A 107 -41.36 1.29 -1.26
C HIS A 107 -40.48 0.28 -2.01
N ASP A 108 -40.98 -0.30 -3.11
CA ASP A 108 -40.22 -1.24 -3.93
C ASP A 108 -38.96 -0.58 -4.52
N PHE A 109 -39.06 0.66 -5.00
CA PHE A 109 -37.89 1.43 -5.42
C PHE A 109 -36.91 1.65 -4.28
N ILE A 110 -37.36 2.07 -3.09
CA ILE A 110 -36.48 2.30 -1.93
C ILE A 110 -35.72 1.02 -1.58
N GLN A 111 -36.40 -0.13 -1.52
CA GLN A 111 -35.75 -1.40 -1.20
C GLN A 111 -34.74 -1.82 -2.27
N GLU A 112 -35.07 -1.63 -3.55
CA GLU A 112 -34.18 -1.96 -4.64
C GLU A 112 -32.98 -1.01 -4.72
N GLU A 113 -33.19 0.29 -4.53
CA GLU A 113 -32.13 1.29 -4.54
C GLU A 113 -31.18 1.08 -3.36
N ARG A 114 -31.69 0.73 -2.17
CA ARG A 114 -30.86 0.31 -1.02
C ARG A 114 -30.02 -0.93 -1.32
N ARG A 115 -30.45 -1.83 -2.21
CA ARG A 115 -29.63 -2.99 -2.63
C ARG A 115 -28.55 -2.61 -3.66
N ARG A 116 -28.79 -1.54 -4.43
CA ARG A 116 -27.92 -1.09 -5.53
C ARG A 116 -26.89 -0.06 -5.09
N SER A 117 -27.28 0.88 -4.22
CA SER A 117 -26.47 2.00 -3.77
C SER A 117 -26.32 1.96 -2.25
N PHE A 118 -25.08 1.79 -1.78
CA PHE A 118 -24.76 1.90 -0.35
C PHE A 118 -25.02 3.32 0.18
N HIS A 119 -24.88 4.34 -0.67
CA HIS A 119 -25.00 5.75 -0.31
C HIS A 119 -26.45 6.21 -0.10
N PHE A 120 -27.41 5.53 -0.73
CA PHE A 120 -28.82 5.82 -0.60
C PHE A 120 -29.30 5.53 0.83
N LEU A 121 -29.70 6.58 1.56
CA LEU A 121 -30.04 6.55 2.98
C LEU A 121 -28.87 6.11 3.91
N ALA A 122 -27.62 6.16 3.44
CA ALA A 122 -26.43 5.73 4.20
C ALA A 122 -26.28 6.39 5.56
N LYS A 123 -26.71 7.65 5.68
CA LYS A 123 -26.73 8.41 6.94
C LYS A 123 -27.42 7.65 8.07
N TYR A 124 -28.35 6.74 7.76
CA TYR A 124 -29.12 5.96 8.73
C TYR A 124 -28.77 4.46 8.72
N SER A 125 -28.01 3.99 7.74
CA SER A 125 -27.61 2.58 7.58
C SER A 125 -26.73 2.08 8.73
N HIS A 126 -25.97 2.96 9.38
CA HIS A 126 -24.98 2.62 10.42
C HIS A 126 -25.52 1.92 11.67
N ARG A 127 -26.82 1.95 11.94
CA ARG A 127 -27.42 1.31 13.12
C ARG A 127 -28.49 0.26 12.79
N HIS A 128 -28.91 0.17 11.53
CA HIS A 128 -30.24 -0.34 11.21
C HIS A 128 -30.30 -1.10 9.86
N MET A 129 -29.23 -1.81 9.51
CA MET A 129 -29.14 -2.63 8.28
C MET A 129 -30.34 -3.58 8.10
N ASP A 130 -30.86 -4.15 9.19
CA ASP A 130 -32.00 -5.09 9.17
C ASP A 130 -33.38 -4.41 9.21
N GLN A 131 -33.46 -3.09 9.33
CA GLN A 131 -34.74 -2.39 9.38
C GLN A 131 -35.32 -2.21 7.98
N LYS A 132 -36.59 -2.61 7.84
CA LYS A 132 -37.38 -2.45 6.62
C LYS A 132 -37.67 -0.98 6.33
N ASP A 133 -37.82 -0.16 7.37
CA ASP A 133 -38.42 1.18 7.27
C ASP A 133 -37.45 2.29 7.72
N LEU A 134 -36.42 2.58 6.91
CA LEU A 134 -35.58 3.78 7.12
C LEU A 134 -36.26 5.06 6.61
N LEU A 135 -37.10 4.89 5.59
CA LEU A 135 -37.86 5.94 4.94
C LEU A 135 -39.27 5.40 4.71
N SER A 136 -40.28 6.02 5.33
CA SER A 136 -41.68 5.64 5.14
C SER A 136 -42.40 6.67 4.30
N ALA A 137 -43.09 6.23 3.24
CA ALA A 137 -44.00 7.06 2.47
C ALA A 137 -45.44 6.80 2.93
N SER A 138 -46.19 7.87 3.21
CA SER A 138 -47.62 7.82 3.51
C SER A 138 -48.37 8.89 2.74
N LEU A 139 -49.69 8.75 2.60
CA LEU A 139 -50.52 9.87 2.15
C LEU A 139 -50.33 11.06 3.08
N ALA A 140 -50.21 12.26 2.52
CA ALA A 140 -50.01 13.47 3.29
C ALA A 140 -51.32 13.87 3.99
N GLY A 141 -51.23 14.19 5.28
CA GLY A 141 -52.34 14.80 6.01
C GLY A 141 -52.59 16.24 5.54
N THR A 142 -53.77 16.78 5.85
CA THR A 142 -54.10 18.19 5.57
C THR A 142 -53.06 19.15 6.14
N ASP A 143 -52.58 18.86 7.35
CA ASP A 143 -51.61 19.70 8.05
C ASP A 143 -50.24 19.71 7.35
N ASP A 144 -49.80 18.55 6.83
CA ASP A 144 -48.55 18.44 6.07
C ASP A 144 -48.62 19.29 4.78
N ILE A 145 -49.77 19.23 4.09
CA ILE A 145 -50.02 19.99 2.86
C ILE A 145 -50.09 21.49 3.16
N GLU A 146 -50.84 21.90 4.20
CA GLU A 146 -50.92 23.30 4.64
C GLU A 146 -49.54 23.85 5.00
N ASN A 147 -48.69 23.06 5.67
CA ASN A 147 -47.33 23.45 6.01
C ASN A 147 -46.44 23.68 4.78
N VAL A 148 -46.61 22.89 3.71
CA VAL A 148 -45.90 23.15 2.45
C VAL A 148 -46.42 24.42 1.78
N CYS A 149 -47.73 24.61 1.73
CA CYS A 149 -48.36 25.76 1.08
C CYS A 149 -48.05 27.08 1.78
N ASN A 150 -48.07 27.08 3.11
CA ASN A 150 -47.71 28.23 3.93
C ASN A 150 -46.24 28.63 3.75
N ARG A 151 -45.33 27.66 3.67
CA ARG A 151 -43.90 27.92 3.42
C ARG A 151 -43.65 28.50 2.03
N ALA A 152 -44.31 27.94 1.03
CA ALA A 152 -44.11 28.32 -0.36
C ALA A 152 -45.03 29.49 -0.80
N GLY A 153 -45.71 30.17 0.13
CA GLY A 153 -46.40 31.44 -0.14
C GLY A 153 -47.57 31.38 -1.13
N PHE A 154 -48.19 30.23 -1.36
CA PHE A 154 -49.35 30.10 -2.24
C PHE A 154 -50.49 29.26 -1.64
N HIS A 155 -51.71 29.56 -2.05
CA HIS A 155 -52.83 28.64 -1.89
C HIS A 155 -52.68 27.50 -2.90
N ILE A 156 -52.89 26.24 -2.46
CA ILE A 156 -52.82 25.05 -3.32
C ILE A 156 -53.51 25.39 -4.64
N PRO A 157 -52.81 25.38 -5.78
CA PRO A 157 -53.45 25.62 -7.05
C PRO A 157 -54.56 24.59 -7.20
N THR A 158 -55.81 25.02 -7.35
CA THR A 158 -56.95 24.16 -7.67
C THR A 158 -56.76 23.35 -8.96
N MET A 159 -55.63 23.53 -9.65
CA MET A 159 -55.21 22.84 -10.86
C MET A 159 -54.38 21.57 -10.61
N TYR A 160 -54.00 21.23 -9.38
CA TYR A 160 -53.29 19.97 -9.12
C TYR A 160 -54.26 18.82 -8.80
N ASP A 161 -54.48 17.97 -9.80
CA ASP A 161 -55.19 16.69 -9.68
C ASP A 161 -54.30 15.57 -9.05
N GLY A 162 -53.11 15.91 -8.56
CA GLY A 162 -52.16 14.95 -7.97
C GLY A 162 -52.46 14.64 -6.51
N GLN A 163 -52.15 13.42 -6.08
CA GLN A 163 -52.20 13.03 -4.67
C GLN A 163 -50.93 13.48 -3.95
N TRP A 164 -51.07 13.87 -2.69
CA TRP A 164 -49.96 14.34 -1.86
C TRP A 164 -49.45 13.22 -0.95
N TYR A 165 -48.14 13.14 -0.82
CA TYR A 165 -47.45 12.13 -0.04
C TYR A 165 -46.42 12.77 0.88
N THR A 166 -46.28 12.24 2.08
CA THR A 166 -45.26 12.62 3.04
C THR A 166 -44.27 11.48 3.21
N PHE A 167 -42.99 11.81 3.02
CA PHE A 167 -41.85 10.94 3.28
C PHE A 167 -41.27 11.30 4.63
N ALA A 168 -41.21 10.34 5.55
CA ALA A 168 -40.66 10.54 6.89
C ALA A 168 -39.39 9.72 7.09
N GLU A 169 -38.31 10.40 7.46
CA GLU A 169 -37.07 9.76 7.90
C GLU A 169 -37.21 9.37 9.37
N LEU A 170 -37.62 8.12 9.63
CA LEU A 170 -38.00 7.65 10.98
C LEU A 170 -36.87 7.73 12.01
N GLN A 171 -35.61 7.78 11.57
CA GLN A 171 -34.42 7.80 12.43
C GLN A 171 -33.72 9.16 12.47
N SER A 172 -34.24 10.16 11.76
CA SER A 172 -33.67 11.51 11.83
C SER A 172 -33.99 12.11 13.21
N PRO A 173 -33.01 12.61 13.99
CA PRO A 173 -33.28 13.25 15.27
C PRO A 173 -34.14 14.51 15.13
N LYS A 174 -34.24 15.06 13.91
CA LYS A 174 -35.10 16.20 13.58
C LYS A 174 -36.44 15.78 12.96
N SER A 175 -36.70 14.47 12.85
CA SER A 175 -37.86 13.91 12.15
C SER A 175 -38.11 14.60 10.82
N VAL A 176 -37.08 14.62 9.97
CA VAL A 176 -37.15 15.29 8.67
C VAL A 176 -38.28 14.66 7.85
N ARG A 177 -39.19 15.51 7.38
CA ARG A 177 -40.35 15.13 6.58
C ARG A 177 -40.35 15.92 5.28
N HIS A 178 -40.51 15.23 4.16
CA HIS A 178 -40.66 15.81 2.84
C HIS A 178 -42.06 15.52 2.33
N THR A 179 -42.87 16.57 2.17
CA THR A 179 -44.23 16.45 1.63
C THR A 179 -44.26 16.96 0.20
N VAL A 180 -44.69 16.11 -0.73
CA VAL A 180 -44.65 16.38 -2.17
C VAL A 180 -45.94 15.91 -2.84
N ALA A 181 -46.29 16.55 -3.95
CA ALA A 181 -47.37 16.06 -4.80
C ALA A 181 -46.78 15.08 -5.84
N ILE A 182 -47.45 13.95 -6.03
CA ILE A 182 -47.04 12.93 -7.00
C ILE A 182 -48.14 12.78 -8.05
N LYS A 183 -47.74 12.87 -9.31
CA LYS A 183 -48.62 12.59 -10.45
C LYS A 183 -48.15 11.32 -11.16
N VAL A 184 -49.07 10.38 -11.32
CA VAL A 184 -48.87 9.19 -12.17
C VAL A 184 -49.29 9.55 -13.59
N LEU A 185 -48.50 9.13 -14.58
CA LEU A 185 -48.82 9.33 -16.00
C LEU A 185 -50.17 8.69 -16.34
N THR A 186 -51.07 9.45 -16.97
CA THR A 186 -52.45 9.02 -17.25
C THR A 186 -52.47 7.73 -18.08
N GLY A 187 -53.17 6.70 -17.59
CA GLY A 187 -53.31 5.41 -18.27
C GLY A 187 -52.16 4.43 -18.04
N HIS A 188 -51.18 4.76 -17.20
CA HIS A 188 -50.08 3.88 -16.83
C HIS A 188 -50.22 3.33 -15.41
N GLU A 189 -49.59 2.19 -15.16
CA GLU A 189 -49.46 1.64 -13.81
C GLU A 189 -48.56 2.55 -12.94
N PRO A 190 -48.85 2.66 -11.63
CA PRO A 190 -48.11 3.47 -10.67
C PRO A 190 -46.79 2.78 -10.28
N ILE A 191 -45.93 2.55 -11.27
CA ILE A 191 -44.52 2.22 -11.07
C ILE A 191 -43.71 3.51 -11.00
N ILE A 192 -42.60 3.50 -10.27
CA ILE A 192 -41.81 4.70 -9.97
C ILE A 192 -41.37 5.49 -11.21
N ASP A 193 -41.11 4.80 -12.32
CA ASP A 193 -40.70 5.41 -13.60
C ASP A 193 -41.82 6.20 -14.31
N ASN A 194 -43.08 5.96 -13.93
CA ASN A 194 -44.25 6.69 -14.43
C ASN A 194 -44.71 7.79 -13.48
N MET A 195 -43.96 8.05 -12.40
CA MET A 195 -44.30 9.04 -11.39
C MET A 195 -43.46 10.31 -11.56
N THR A 196 -44.13 11.45 -11.50
CA THR A 196 -43.50 12.76 -11.45
C THR A 196 -43.73 13.39 -10.10
N VAL A 197 -42.64 13.82 -9.44
CA VAL A 197 -42.68 14.52 -8.16
C VAL A 197 -42.67 16.02 -8.39
N PHE A 198 -43.58 16.70 -7.72
CA PHE A 198 -43.66 18.14 -7.64
C PHE A 198 -43.22 18.58 -6.25
N HIS A 199 -42.02 19.14 -6.18
CA HIS A 199 -41.41 19.65 -4.97
C HIS A 199 -41.50 21.18 -4.95
N PHE A 200 -41.94 21.75 -3.83
CA PHE A 200 -42.14 23.19 -3.69
C PHE A 200 -41.03 23.78 -2.81
N ASN A 201 -40.25 24.70 -3.38
CA ASN A 201 -39.18 25.39 -2.66
C ASN A 201 -39.71 26.70 -2.05
N ASP A 202 -38.93 27.28 -1.14
CA ASP A 202 -39.25 28.54 -0.46
C ASP A 202 -39.38 29.75 -1.41
N ASP A 203 -38.84 29.68 -2.63
CA ASP A 203 -38.85 30.78 -3.62
C ASP A 203 -40.11 30.78 -4.53
N ASN A 204 -41.21 30.15 -4.10
CA ASN A 204 -42.45 29.95 -4.89
C ASN A 204 -42.25 29.21 -6.23
N ALA A 205 -41.06 28.67 -6.48
CA ALA A 205 -40.78 27.82 -7.62
C ALA A 205 -41.07 26.36 -7.24
N TYR A 206 -41.80 25.66 -8.12
CA TYR A 206 -41.92 24.21 -8.03
C TYR A 206 -40.92 23.57 -8.98
N LEU A 207 -40.21 22.57 -8.48
CA LEU A 207 -39.35 21.70 -9.28
C LEU A 207 -40.16 20.47 -9.67
N VAL A 208 -40.11 20.16 -10.97
CA VAL A 208 -40.72 18.97 -11.55
C VAL A 208 -39.59 18.02 -11.90
N SER A 209 -39.60 16.84 -11.29
CA SER A 209 -38.58 15.82 -11.50
C SER A 209 -39.23 14.45 -11.57
N GLN A 210 -38.61 13.54 -12.32
CA GLN A 210 -38.96 12.12 -12.25
C GLN A 210 -38.78 11.62 -10.80
N ALA A 211 -39.69 10.78 -10.32
CA ALA A 211 -39.67 10.35 -8.91
C ALA A 211 -38.36 9.67 -8.53
N THR A 212 -37.78 8.86 -9.43
CA THR A 212 -36.47 8.22 -9.24
C THR A 212 -35.34 9.24 -9.08
N THR A 213 -35.37 10.32 -9.86
CA THR A 213 -34.36 11.40 -9.79
C THR A 213 -34.50 12.15 -8.48
N TRP A 214 -35.73 12.55 -8.13
CA TRP A 214 -36.01 13.24 -6.88
C TRP A 214 -35.59 12.42 -5.65
N LEU A 215 -35.93 11.13 -5.62
CA LEU A 215 -35.57 10.25 -4.50
C LEU A 215 -34.05 10.13 -4.35
N ARG A 216 -33.32 9.94 -5.44
CA ARG A 216 -31.85 9.89 -5.40
C ARG A 216 -31.28 11.22 -4.93
N GLU A 217 -31.66 12.34 -5.54
CA GLU A 217 -31.12 13.65 -5.16
C GLU A 217 -31.46 14.05 -3.71
N THR A 218 -32.62 13.62 -3.20
CA THR A 218 -33.06 13.95 -1.83
C THR A 218 -32.38 13.07 -0.78
N TYR A 219 -32.15 11.79 -1.06
CA TYR A 219 -31.74 10.79 -0.07
C TYR A 219 -30.39 10.12 -0.33
N ASP A 220 -29.72 10.41 -1.44
CA ASP A 220 -28.36 9.94 -1.70
C ASP A 220 -27.36 10.78 -0.91
N TRP A 221 -26.60 10.12 -0.03
CA TRP A 221 -25.66 10.79 0.85
C TRP A 221 -24.35 11.06 0.10
N HIS A 222 -24.24 12.25 -0.46
CA HIS A 222 -23.01 12.76 -1.07
C HIS A 222 -22.24 13.65 -0.11
N SER A 223 -21.62 13.06 0.92
CA SER A 223 -20.53 13.76 1.60
C SER A 223 -19.30 13.73 0.69
N GLU A 224 -19.18 14.72 -0.20
CA GLU A 224 -17.98 14.91 -1.06
C GLU A 224 -16.69 15.06 -0.24
N TYR A 225 -16.80 15.31 1.08
CA TYR A 225 -15.69 15.59 1.98
C TYR A 225 -15.28 14.43 2.91
N GLU A 226 -15.97 13.29 2.89
CA GLU A 226 -15.65 12.11 3.73
C GLU A 226 -15.15 10.92 2.89
N LEU A 227 -14.12 11.13 2.07
CA LEU A 227 -13.47 10.03 1.33
C LEU A 227 -12.69 9.05 2.22
N GLN A 228 -12.61 9.29 3.53
CA GLN A 228 -12.09 8.34 4.50
C GLN A 228 -13.26 7.72 5.26
N PHE A 229 -13.61 6.49 4.88
CA PHE A 229 -14.51 5.68 5.68
C PHE A 229 -13.85 5.40 7.04
N THR A 230 -14.59 5.65 8.11
CA THR A 230 -14.26 5.14 9.44
C THR A 230 -14.29 3.61 9.44
N GLU A 231 -13.60 2.98 10.39
CA GLU A 231 -13.62 1.50 10.53
C GLU A 231 -15.05 0.95 10.64
N MET A 232 -15.93 1.69 11.32
CA MET A 232 -17.35 1.38 11.43
C MET A 232 -18.05 1.34 10.07
N GLN A 233 -17.80 2.33 9.21
CA GLN A 233 -18.39 2.39 7.88
C GLN A 233 -17.85 1.28 6.95
N TYR A 234 -16.61 0.84 7.12
CA TYR A 234 -16.09 -0.32 6.38
C TYR A 234 -16.81 -1.62 6.78
N GLU A 235 -17.06 -1.82 8.07
CA GLU A 235 -17.82 -2.99 8.53
C GLU A 235 -19.27 -2.94 8.05
N GLU A 236 -19.88 -1.75 8.02
CA GLU A 236 -21.20 -1.54 7.43
C GLU A 236 -21.24 -1.88 5.95
N GLN A 237 -20.28 -1.37 5.18
CA GLN A 237 -20.19 -1.69 3.76
C GLN A 237 -20.01 -3.20 3.56
N ARG A 238 -19.25 -3.87 4.42
CA ARG A 238 -19.10 -5.33 4.41
C ARG A 238 -20.42 -6.03 4.72
N MET A 239 -21.16 -5.60 5.75
CA MET A 239 -22.47 -6.15 6.09
C MET A 239 -23.46 -5.97 4.94
N TRP A 240 -23.48 -4.79 4.31
CA TRP A 240 -24.33 -4.48 3.16
C TRP A 240 -24.04 -5.38 1.95
N TRP A 241 -22.76 -5.55 1.60
CA TRP A 241 -22.36 -6.50 0.55
C TRP A 241 -22.72 -7.94 0.88
N LYS A 242 -22.67 -8.33 2.16
CA LYS A 242 -23.07 -9.67 2.61
C LYS A 242 -24.59 -9.87 2.50
N SER A 243 -25.39 -8.84 2.79
CA SER A 243 -26.85 -8.92 2.80
C SER A 243 -27.50 -8.78 1.43
N ASN A 244 -26.90 -8.02 0.50
CA ASN A 244 -27.53 -7.73 -0.80
C ASN A 244 -27.44 -8.90 -1.79
N GLY A 245 -26.59 -9.91 -1.53
CA GLY A 245 -26.37 -11.06 -2.42
C GLY A 245 -25.69 -10.70 -3.75
N ASN A 246 -25.29 -9.44 -3.94
CA ASN A 246 -24.60 -8.96 -5.12
C ASN A 246 -23.11 -9.22 -4.96
N SER A 247 -22.44 -9.45 -6.10
CA SER A 247 -20.97 -9.54 -6.14
C SER A 247 -20.41 -8.33 -6.85
N PHE A 248 -19.27 -7.85 -6.36
CA PHE A 248 -18.53 -6.80 -7.03
C PHE A 248 -18.00 -7.32 -8.38
N ARG A 249 -18.38 -6.69 -9.48
CA ARG A 249 -18.01 -7.10 -10.85
C ARG A 249 -16.58 -6.69 -11.20
N LEU A 250 -15.61 -7.25 -10.47
CA LEU A 250 -14.19 -6.90 -10.57
C LEU A 250 -13.65 -6.95 -12.00
N LEU A 251 -14.07 -7.93 -12.80
CA LEU A 251 -13.59 -8.13 -14.18
C LEU A 251 -14.17 -7.14 -15.20
N ASP A 252 -15.21 -6.38 -14.85
CA ASP A 252 -15.71 -5.31 -15.70
C ASP A 252 -14.88 -4.03 -15.59
N LEU A 253 -14.07 -3.90 -14.53
CA LEU A 253 -13.19 -2.75 -14.37
C LEU A 253 -12.09 -2.77 -15.44
N PRO A 254 -11.59 -1.61 -15.88
CA PRO A 254 -10.37 -1.52 -16.67
C PRO A 254 -9.19 -2.24 -15.99
N SER A 255 -8.28 -2.80 -16.78
CA SER A 255 -7.12 -3.56 -16.27
C SER A 255 -6.30 -2.77 -15.26
N GLU A 256 -6.10 -1.48 -15.49
CA GLU A 256 -5.32 -0.57 -14.65
C GLU A 256 -5.93 -0.44 -13.25
N MET A 257 -7.27 -0.35 -13.17
CA MET A 257 -7.99 -0.32 -11.90
C MET A 257 -7.90 -1.65 -11.17
N ARG A 258 -7.99 -2.78 -11.90
CA ARG A 258 -7.81 -4.11 -11.31
C ARG A 258 -6.41 -4.27 -10.72
N GLU A 259 -5.37 -3.85 -11.46
CA GLU A 259 -3.99 -3.90 -10.99
C GLU A 259 -3.78 -3.09 -9.70
N ALA A 260 -4.35 -1.89 -9.63
CA ALA A 260 -4.30 -1.06 -8.41
C ALA A 260 -5.00 -1.74 -7.23
N ILE A 261 -6.18 -2.35 -7.46
CA ILE A 261 -6.90 -3.12 -6.44
C ILE A 261 -6.07 -4.33 -5.97
N TYR A 262 -5.46 -5.07 -6.90
CA TYR A 262 -4.60 -6.21 -6.56
C TYR A 262 -3.43 -5.77 -5.69
N LEU A 263 -2.72 -4.71 -6.08
CA LEU A 263 -1.58 -4.20 -5.31
C LEU A 263 -2.00 -3.74 -3.92
N HIS A 264 -3.15 -3.06 -3.81
CA HIS A 264 -3.70 -2.61 -2.53
C HIS A 264 -4.03 -3.80 -1.62
N ILE A 265 -4.70 -4.83 -2.14
CA ILE A 265 -5.06 -6.04 -1.37
C ILE A 265 -3.81 -6.81 -0.95
N ILE A 266 -2.86 -7.01 -1.86
CA ILE A 266 -1.63 -7.80 -1.60
C ILE A 266 -0.72 -7.05 -0.63
N GLY A 267 -0.73 -5.73 -0.67
CA GLY A 267 0.21 -4.86 0.05
C GLY A 267 1.38 -4.44 -0.86
N PRO A 268 1.82 -3.17 -0.78
CA PRO A 268 2.88 -2.63 -1.64
C PRO A 268 4.27 -3.18 -1.31
N VAL A 269 4.44 -3.72 -0.10
CA VAL A 269 5.69 -4.32 0.39
C VAL A 269 5.40 -5.72 0.88
N VAL A 270 6.22 -6.68 0.47
CA VAL A 270 6.15 -8.06 0.92
C VAL A 270 7.53 -8.50 1.40
N ALA A 271 7.57 -9.45 2.33
CA ALA A 271 8.81 -10.00 2.88
C ALA A 271 8.99 -11.44 2.41
N PRO A 272 9.71 -11.71 1.30
CA PRO A 272 9.79 -13.05 0.71
C PRO A 272 10.25 -14.11 1.70
N ASP A 273 9.73 -15.33 1.54
CA ASP A 273 10.10 -16.47 2.38
C ASP A 273 10.06 -17.78 1.59
N LEU A 274 10.54 -18.87 2.18
CA LEU A 274 10.53 -20.21 1.60
C LEU A 274 9.49 -21.08 2.27
N ALA A 275 8.52 -21.58 1.51
CA ALA A 275 7.64 -22.64 1.99
C ALA A 275 8.39 -23.98 1.95
N MET A 276 8.49 -24.72 3.07
CA MET A 276 9.35 -25.93 3.11
C MET A 276 8.67 -27.19 2.60
N ILE A 277 7.34 -27.24 2.46
CA ILE A 277 6.60 -28.48 2.15
C ILE A 277 5.65 -28.28 0.96
N PRO A 278 5.58 -29.21 -0.03
CA PRO A 278 6.43 -30.40 -0.23
C PRO A 278 7.72 -30.10 -1.02
N THR A 279 7.86 -28.89 -1.55
CA THR A 279 9.07 -28.43 -2.26
C THR A 279 9.40 -27.02 -1.79
N LYS A 280 10.69 -26.74 -1.59
CA LYS A 280 11.16 -25.39 -1.24
C LYS A 280 10.77 -24.45 -2.37
N THR A 281 9.74 -23.65 -2.13
CA THR A 281 9.24 -22.69 -3.12
C THR A 281 9.34 -21.29 -2.55
N LEU A 282 9.81 -20.35 -3.38
CA LEU A 282 9.84 -18.94 -3.02
C LEU A 282 8.42 -18.40 -3.01
N THR A 283 8.03 -17.79 -1.90
CA THR A 283 6.71 -17.18 -1.71
C THR A 283 6.85 -15.68 -1.49
N LEU A 284 5.72 -14.96 -1.51
CA LEU A 284 5.68 -13.54 -1.11
C LEU A 284 5.87 -13.36 0.40
N GLY A 285 5.83 -14.46 1.17
CA GLY A 285 6.05 -14.49 2.61
C GLY A 285 4.78 -14.45 3.46
N SER A 286 5.01 -14.46 4.77
CA SER A 286 3.96 -14.49 5.80
C SER A 286 3.82 -13.16 6.55
N GLY A 287 4.50 -12.10 6.09
CA GLY A 287 4.67 -10.86 6.84
C GLY A 287 5.80 -10.95 7.87
N VAL A 288 6.10 -9.83 8.52
CA VAL A 288 7.12 -9.71 9.58
C VAL A 288 6.52 -8.86 10.69
N LEU A 289 6.48 -9.42 11.90
CA LEU A 289 6.24 -8.64 13.11
C LEU A 289 7.55 -8.32 13.79
N TYR A 290 7.68 -7.09 14.27
CA TYR A 290 8.80 -6.68 15.11
C TYR A 290 8.43 -6.69 16.61
N ASP A 291 7.19 -7.08 16.96
CA ASP A 291 6.76 -7.28 18.34
C ASP A 291 7.45 -8.49 18.99
N ASP A 292 8.04 -8.28 20.15
CA ASP A 292 8.62 -9.34 20.99
C ASP A 292 7.64 -9.86 22.06
N GLY A 293 6.36 -9.46 21.98
CA GLY A 293 5.33 -9.78 22.95
C GLY A 293 5.54 -9.11 24.31
N SER A 294 6.59 -8.27 24.45
CA SER A 294 6.96 -7.65 25.73
C SER A 294 6.18 -6.36 26.05
N GLY A 295 5.12 -6.06 25.29
CA GLY A 295 4.22 -4.90 25.50
C GLY A 295 4.84 -3.53 25.18
N SER A 296 6.17 -3.42 25.19
CA SER A 296 6.85 -2.16 24.85
C SER A 296 6.94 -1.99 23.32
N HIS A 297 5.90 -1.42 22.72
CA HIS A 297 5.83 -0.96 21.31
C HIS A 297 6.87 0.11 20.91
N ARG A 298 7.90 0.35 21.72
CA ARG A 298 8.87 1.42 21.53
C ARG A 298 9.90 1.08 20.46
N ASN A 299 10.25 2.05 19.63
CA ASN A 299 11.42 1.99 18.75
C ASN A 299 11.39 0.79 17.80
N ARG A 300 10.22 0.46 17.27
CA ARG A 300 10.04 -0.71 16.39
C ARG A 300 9.93 -0.26 14.96
N ASP A 301 10.50 -1.04 14.05
CA ASP A 301 10.15 -0.92 12.64
C ASP A 301 8.68 -1.24 12.41
N PRO A 302 8.02 -0.58 11.44
CA PRO A 302 6.63 -0.88 11.15
C PRO A 302 6.52 -2.34 10.71
N ASP A 303 5.53 -3.02 11.26
CA ASP A 303 5.21 -4.38 10.87
C ASP A 303 4.93 -4.45 9.35
N ILE A 304 5.30 -5.58 8.77
CA ILE A 304 4.99 -5.91 7.38
C ILE A 304 3.84 -6.89 7.45
N GLU A 305 2.64 -6.41 7.10
CA GLU A 305 1.46 -7.25 7.07
C GLU A 305 1.64 -8.45 6.13
N ARG A 306 0.98 -9.55 6.48
CA ARG A 306 0.95 -10.73 5.63
C ARG A 306 0.24 -10.37 4.31
N PRO A 307 0.82 -10.71 3.14
CA PRO A 307 0.13 -10.50 1.88
C PRO A 307 -1.23 -11.20 1.86
N ASN A 308 -2.30 -10.47 1.54
CA ASN A 308 -3.64 -11.06 1.48
C ASN A 308 -3.82 -11.84 0.16
N MET A 309 -3.54 -13.14 0.22
CA MET A 309 -3.62 -14.04 -0.94
C MET A 309 -5.06 -14.50 -1.25
N THR A 310 -6.08 -14.02 -0.51
CA THR A 310 -7.47 -14.47 -0.67
C THR A 310 -8.04 -14.10 -2.03
N ILE A 311 -7.66 -12.94 -2.58
CA ILE A 311 -8.10 -12.48 -3.90
C ILE A 311 -7.75 -13.47 -5.02
N MET A 312 -6.65 -14.21 -4.86
CA MET A 312 -6.19 -15.22 -5.82
C MET A 312 -7.07 -16.48 -5.86
N ARG A 313 -8.03 -16.60 -4.94
CA ARG A 313 -8.98 -17.72 -4.90
C ARG A 313 -10.28 -17.44 -5.65
N VAL A 314 -10.49 -16.20 -6.10
CA VAL A 314 -11.74 -15.80 -6.77
C VAL A 314 -11.93 -16.50 -8.11
N SER A 315 -10.92 -16.44 -9.00
CA SER A 315 -10.94 -17.14 -10.30
C SER A 315 -9.52 -17.35 -10.83
N LYS A 316 -9.37 -18.20 -11.85
CA LYS A 316 -8.08 -18.44 -12.50
C LYS A 316 -7.51 -17.17 -13.15
N GLN A 317 -8.36 -16.36 -13.76
CA GLN A 317 -7.94 -15.09 -14.38
C GLN A 317 -7.45 -14.11 -13.31
N VAL A 318 -8.26 -13.89 -12.26
CA VAL A 318 -7.89 -13.00 -11.14
C VAL A 318 -6.60 -13.45 -10.49
N ARG A 319 -6.42 -14.76 -10.28
CA ARG A 319 -5.18 -15.33 -9.77
C ARG A 319 -3.97 -14.94 -10.63
N ASN A 320 -4.05 -15.12 -11.94
CA ASN A 320 -2.95 -14.83 -12.84
C ASN A 320 -2.63 -13.33 -12.85
N GLU A 321 -3.64 -12.47 -13.00
CA GLU A 321 -3.45 -11.01 -12.99
C GLU A 321 -2.87 -10.52 -11.65
N ALA A 322 -3.41 -10.99 -10.52
CA ALA A 322 -2.94 -10.61 -9.19
C ALA A 322 -1.52 -11.13 -8.91
N MET A 323 -1.16 -12.33 -9.38
CA MET A 323 0.20 -12.85 -9.24
C MET A 323 1.20 -12.07 -10.10
N GLU A 324 0.83 -11.66 -11.31
CA GLU A 324 1.67 -10.78 -12.13
C GLU A 324 1.96 -9.45 -11.42
N VAL A 325 0.93 -8.81 -10.86
CA VAL A 325 1.09 -7.58 -10.06
C VAL A 325 1.93 -7.84 -8.82
N ALA A 326 1.68 -8.95 -8.09
CA ALA A 326 2.47 -9.33 -6.94
C ALA A 326 3.96 -9.44 -7.28
N TYR A 327 4.30 -10.07 -8.39
CA TYR A 327 5.69 -10.22 -8.81
C TYR A 327 6.28 -8.91 -9.29
N ARG A 328 5.55 -8.18 -10.13
CA ARG A 328 6.02 -7.00 -10.85
C ARG A 328 6.09 -5.75 -9.98
N ASP A 329 5.07 -5.48 -9.16
CA ASP A 329 4.87 -4.15 -8.57
C ASP A 329 5.13 -4.09 -7.07
N THR A 330 5.02 -5.21 -6.34
CA THR A 330 5.36 -5.22 -4.92
C THR A 330 6.86 -5.11 -4.70
N THR A 331 7.24 -4.39 -3.65
CA THR A 331 8.62 -4.30 -3.19
C THR A 331 8.98 -5.51 -2.35
N LYS A 332 10.00 -6.26 -2.77
CA LYS A 332 10.53 -7.42 -2.04
C LYS A 332 11.53 -6.93 -0.99
N ARG A 333 11.09 -6.87 0.27
CA ARG A 333 11.94 -6.45 1.39
C ARG A 333 12.71 -7.63 1.95
N PHE A 334 14.04 -7.56 1.88
CA PHE A 334 14.93 -8.54 2.49
C PHE A 334 15.45 -7.99 3.80
N CYS A 335 14.79 -8.37 4.90
CA CYS A 335 15.14 -7.96 6.26
C CYS A 335 16.17 -8.92 6.85
N ALA A 336 17.40 -8.44 7.07
CA ALA A 336 18.47 -9.22 7.69
C ALA A 336 18.50 -9.10 9.22
N LEU A 337 17.56 -8.36 9.82
CA LEU A 337 17.41 -8.34 11.27
C LEU A 337 16.65 -9.58 11.71
N GLY A 338 16.99 -10.10 12.89
CA GLY A 338 16.33 -11.26 13.48
C GLY A 338 14.85 -10.98 13.72
N ALA A 339 14.02 -11.24 12.72
CA ALA A 339 12.58 -11.28 12.84
C ALA A 339 12.23 -12.38 13.85
N ARG A 340 11.46 -12.03 14.87
CA ARG A 340 10.77 -13.02 15.70
C ARG A 340 9.40 -13.25 15.07
N HIS A 341 8.92 -14.48 15.17
CA HIS A 341 7.70 -14.91 14.49
C HIS A 341 6.45 -14.20 15.04
N PHE A 342 5.39 -14.11 14.22
CA PHE A 342 4.03 -14.22 14.74
C PHE A 342 4.01 -15.51 15.59
N HIS A 343 4.14 -15.38 16.90
CA HIS A 343 3.87 -16.46 17.83
C HIS A 343 2.35 -16.67 17.86
N SER A 344 1.81 -17.14 16.73
CA SER A 344 0.67 -18.03 16.77
C SER A 344 1.09 -19.20 17.66
N LEU A 345 0.34 -19.48 18.72
CA LEU A 345 0.54 -20.52 19.73
C LEU A 345 0.63 -21.97 19.18
N ASP A 346 0.78 -22.13 17.88
CA ASP A 346 0.87 -23.41 17.19
C ASP A 346 2.34 -23.67 16.84
N GLU A 347 3.00 -24.56 17.59
CA GLU A 347 4.40 -25.02 17.46
C GLU A 347 4.76 -25.58 16.07
N ARG A 348 3.80 -25.60 15.13
CA ARG A 348 3.93 -26.15 13.78
C ARG A 348 4.40 -25.15 12.72
N TYR A 349 4.62 -23.88 13.06
CA TYR A 349 5.06 -22.88 12.07
C TYR A 349 6.59 -22.79 11.96
N GLU A 350 7.06 -22.99 10.73
CA GLU A 350 8.46 -23.09 10.29
C GLU A 350 9.25 -21.80 10.52
N GLN A 351 10.54 -21.93 10.88
CA GLN A 351 11.48 -20.81 11.00
C GLN A 351 11.58 -20.05 9.67
N LEU A 352 11.51 -18.70 9.71
CA LEU A 352 11.66 -17.85 8.53
C LEU A 352 13.03 -18.16 7.93
N ALA A 353 13.07 -18.32 6.61
CA ALA A 353 14.35 -18.52 5.96
C ALA A 353 15.22 -17.28 6.16
N SER A 354 16.47 -17.47 6.59
CA SER A 354 17.41 -16.34 6.68
C SER A 354 17.55 -15.66 5.31
N VAL A 355 17.87 -14.36 5.27
CA VAL A 355 18.11 -13.66 4.00
C VAL A 355 19.12 -14.43 3.13
N ALA A 356 20.18 -14.97 3.73
CA ALA A 356 21.16 -15.79 3.01
C ALA A 356 20.53 -17.05 2.38
N THR A 357 19.63 -17.72 3.09
CA THR A 357 18.92 -18.90 2.60
C THR A 357 17.96 -18.54 1.47
N ILE A 358 17.19 -17.45 1.61
CA ILE A 358 16.28 -16.95 0.57
C ILE A 358 17.09 -16.57 -0.67
N TRP A 359 18.18 -15.82 -0.50
CA TRP A 359 19.04 -15.36 -1.58
C TRP A 359 19.68 -16.51 -2.35
N THR A 360 20.15 -17.53 -1.63
CA THR A 360 20.69 -18.76 -2.24
C THR A 360 19.61 -19.49 -3.02
N SER A 361 18.40 -19.58 -2.47
CA SER A 361 17.27 -20.28 -3.08
C SER A 361 16.77 -19.57 -4.35
N ILE A 362 16.74 -18.24 -4.36
CA ILE A 362 16.41 -17.44 -5.56
C ILE A 362 17.27 -17.85 -6.76
N ARG A 363 18.56 -18.12 -6.53
CA ARG A 363 19.47 -18.57 -7.59
C ARG A 363 19.18 -19.99 -8.08
N SER A 364 18.64 -20.84 -7.20
CA SER A 364 18.30 -22.22 -7.53
C SER A 364 16.95 -22.37 -8.21
N PHE A 365 15.95 -21.58 -7.82
CA PHE A 365 14.56 -21.77 -8.27
C PHE A 365 14.16 -20.93 -9.48
N SER A 366 15.01 -20.00 -9.94
CA SER A 366 14.71 -19.09 -11.06
C SER A 366 13.30 -18.49 -10.92
N PRO A 367 13.09 -17.56 -9.96
CA PRO A 367 11.77 -17.00 -9.72
C PRO A 367 11.23 -16.33 -10.99
N HIS A 368 9.93 -15.99 -10.97
CA HIS A 368 9.32 -15.24 -12.06
C HIS A 368 10.20 -14.06 -12.47
N ALA A 369 10.31 -13.82 -13.78
CA ALA A 369 11.28 -12.87 -14.32
C ALA A 369 11.15 -11.47 -13.70
N SER A 370 9.94 -11.05 -13.35
CA SER A 370 9.66 -9.75 -12.72
C SER A 370 9.75 -9.73 -11.19
N PHE A 371 9.91 -10.88 -10.51
CA PHE A 371 9.82 -10.99 -9.05
C PHE A 371 10.75 -10.03 -8.30
N LEU A 372 11.97 -9.89 -8.81
CA LEU A 372 13.05 -9.07 -8.24
C LEU A 372 13.15 -7.68 -8.89
N ARG A 373 12.05 -7.19 -9.49
CA ARG A 373 12.02 -5.87 -10.11
C ARG A 373 12.22 -4.74 -9.09
N ASN A 374 11.59 -4.87 -7.93
CA ASN A 374 11.63 -3.89 -6.84
C ASN A 374 12.21 -4.58 -5.60
N ILE A 375 13.44 -4.24 -5.23
CA ILE A 375 14.13 -4.79 -4.06
C ILE A 375 14.31 -3.69 -3.03
N GLN A 376 14.03 -4.02 -1.77
CA GLN A 376 14.41 -3.20 -0.62
C GLN A 376 15.34 -4.01 0.29
N LEU A 377 16.55 -3.52 0.50
CA LEU A 377 17.54 -4.12 1.37
C LEU A 377 17.49 -3.44 2.73
N GLU A 378 17.22 -4.25 3.75
CA GLU A 378 17.02 -3.76 5.09
C GLU A 378 17.98 -4.53 6.03
N MET A 379 19.06 -3.88 6.45
CA MET A 379 20.18 -4.55 7.13
C MET A 379 20.81 -3.67 8.22
N SER A 380 21.47 -4.29 9.21
CA SER A 380 22.33 -3.54 10.14
C SER A 380 23.56 -2.98 9.41
N ALA A 381 24.21 -1.97 9.99
CA ALA A 381 25.43 -1.39 9.42
C ALA A 381 26.51 -2.46 9.20
N ALA A 382 26.71 -3.38 10.15
CA ALA A 382 27.66 -4.49 9.99
C ALA A 382 27.33 -5.40 8.80
N MET A 383 26.04 -5.64 8.55
CA MET A 383 25.59 -6.45 7.43
C MET A 383 25.74 -5.71 6.08
N PHE A 384 25.48 -4.40 6.03
CA PHE A 384 25.76 -3.59 4.83
C PHE A 384 27.24 -3.59 4.45
N PHE A 385 28.15 -3.46 5.42
CA PHE A 385 29.58 -3.55 5.13
C PHE A 385 29.98 -4.96 4.66
N ARG A 386 29.44 -6.02 5.28
CA ARG A 386 29.66 -7.39 4.82
C ARG A 386 29.12 -7.62 3.41
N PHE A 387 27.99 -7.00 3.07
CA PHE A 387 27.38 -7.07 1.74
C PHE A 387 28.28 -6.53 0.62
N ILE A 388 29.17 -5.59 0.94
CA ILE A 388 30.17 -5.04 0.01
C ILE A 388 31.58 -5.61 0.24
N GLY A 389 31.68 -6.72 0.99
CA GLY A 389 32.95 -7.42 1.22
C GLY A 389 33.87 -6.77 2.26
N ILE A 390 33.39 -5.80 3.06
CA ILE A 390 34.18 -5.19 4.14
C ILE A 390 33.78 -5.79 5.48
N HIS A 391 34.75 -6.27 6.24
CA HIS A 391 34.54 -6.83 7.57
C HIS A 391 35.65 -6.35 8.50
N PRO A 392 35.39 -5.29 9.29
CA PRO A 392 36.41 -4.77 10.20
C PRO A 392 36.90 -5.87 11.14
N ILE A 393 38.21 -6.00 11.23
CA ILE A 393 38.89 -6.84 12.20
C ILE A 393 39.83 -5.96 13.01
N ARG A 394 40.27 -6.47 14.17
CA ARG A 394 41.19 -5.75 15.04
C ARG A 394 42.45 -5.33 14.28
N HIS A 395 42.82 -4.06 14.41
CA HIS A 395 43.91 -3.34 13.76
C HIS A 395 43.76 -3.14 12.24
N VAL A 396 42.66 -3.58 11.64
CA VAL A 396 42.38 -3.43 10.20
C VAL A 396 40.90 -3.06 10.01
N PRO A 397 40.52 -1.78 10.26
CA PRO A 397 39.12 -1.35 10.35
C PRO A 397 38.36 -1.37 9.02
N LEU A 398 39.05 -1.60 7.90
CA LEU A 398 38.49 -1.69 6.55
C LEU A 398 38.99 -2.96 5.83
N TYR A 399 39.13 -4.06 6.58
CA TYR A 399 39.56 -5.34 6.02
C TYR A 399 38.57 -5.85 4.97
N VAL A 400 39.10 -6.23 3.80
CA VAL A 400 38.32 -6.72 2.67
C VAL A 400 38.37 -8.25 2.65
N ILE A 401 37.21 -8.89 2.73
CA ILE A 401 37.08 -10.34 2.63
C ILE A 401 37.22 -10.75 1.16
N ARG A 402 38.02 -11.79 0.90
CA ARG A 402 38.18 -12.36 -0.46
C ARG A 402 37.05 -13.30 -0.87
N GLU A 403 36.45 -13.98 0.11
CA GLU A 403 35.34 -14.90 -0.11
C GLU A 403 33.99 -14.16 -0.04
N GLU A 404 33.30 -14.09 -1.18
CA GLU A 404 31.97 -13.51 -1.23
C GLU A 404 30.97 -14.44 -0.52
N GLY A 405 30.26 -13.89 0.49
CA GLY A 405 29.14 -14.59 1.10
C GLY A 405 27.96 -14.76 0.13
N PRO A 406 26.93 -15.56 0.50
CA PRO A 406 25.76 -15.78 -0.35
C PRO A 406 24.97 -14.49 -0.64
N VAL A 407 25.07 -13.49 0.24
CA VAL A 407 24.47 -12.16 0.09
C VAL A 407 25.61 -11.16 -0.13
N HIS A 408 25.86 -10.82 -1.39
CA HIS A 408 26.92 -9.90 -1.80
C HIS A 408 26.41 -8.95 -2.89
N VAL A 409 26.91 -7.71 -2.93
CA VAL A 409 26.44 -6.67 -3.86
C VAL A 409 26.53 -7.10 -5.32
N ASN A 410 27.56 -7.85 -5.70
CA ASN A 410 27.72 -8.36 -7.06
C ASN A 410 26.61 -9.34 -7.48
N THR A 411 25.95 -10.00 -6.52
CA THR A 411 24.84 -10.93 -6.83
C THR A 411 23.63 -10.20 -7.42
N LEU A 412 23.45 -8.90 -7.14
CA LEU A 412 22.38 -8.09 -7.74
C LEU A 412 22.50 -8.01 -9.27
N LYS A 413 23.71 -8.14 -9.84
CA LYS A 413 23.94 -8.18 -11.29
C LYS A 413 23.25 -9.37 -11.96
N THR A 414 22.95 -10.42 -11.20
CA THR A 414 22.26 -11.62 -11.69
C THR A 414 20.75 -11.45 -11.82
N PHE A 415 20.20 -10.29 -11.43
CA PHE A 415 18.76 -10.02 -11.45
C PHE A 415 18.39 -9.14 -12.66
N PRO A 416 18.02 -9.73 -13.81
CA PRO A 416 17.85 -8.99 -15.07
C PRO A 416 16.61 -8.08 -15.12
N ALA A 417 15.71 -8.21 -14.15
CA ALA A 417 14.54 -7.36 -14.03
C ALA A 417 14.66 -6.28 -12.96
N LEU A 418 15.76 -6.25 -12.19
CA LEU A 418 15.96 -5.23 -11.16
C LEU A 418 15.86 -3.84 -11.78
N GLN A 419 14.92 -3.04 -11.28
CA GLN A 419 14.67 -1.66 -11.70
C GLN A 419 14.71 -0.69 -10.53
N ASN A 420 14.28 -1.12 -9.34
CA ASN A 420 14.30 -0.27 -8.15
C ASN A 420 15.07 -1.00 -7.05
N LEU A 421 16.10 -0.33 -6.51
CA LEU A 421 16.88 -0.81 -5.38
C LEU A 421 16.83 0.23 -4.26
N ASP A 422 16.08 -0.08 -3.21
CA ASP A 422 15.99 0.74 -2.03
C ASP A 422 16.93 0.25 -0.92
N PHE A 423 17.74 1.14 -0.37
CA PHE A 423 18.53 0.90 0.84
C PHE A 423 17.77 1.46 2.04
N ARG A 424 17.15 0.56 2.80
CA ARG A 424 16.43 0.93 4.02
C ARG A 424 17.36 0.81 5.22
N PHE A 425 17.58 1.94 5.88
CA PHE A 425 18.46 2.03 7.04
C PHE A 425 17.68 1.99 8.35
N PHE A 426 18.15 1.21 9.30
CA PHE A 426 17.61 1.20 10.66
C PHE A 426 18.23 2.27 11.54
N SER A 427 17.48 2.69 12.55
CA SER A 427 17.98 3.56 13.58
C SER A 427 19.18 2.89 14.27
N PRO A 428 20.31 3.60 14.48
CA PRO A 428 21.39 3.10 15.33
C PRO A 428 20.94 2.82 16.77
N LYS A 429 19.78 3.39 17.17
CA LYS A 429 19.13 3.18 18.46
C LYS A 429 18.35 1.85 18.54
N HIS A 430 18.17 1.15 17.42
CA HIS A 430 17.43 -0.11 17.40
C HIS A 430 18.21 -1.20 18.13
N LYS A 431 17.52 -2.07 18.90
CA LYS A 431 18.16 -3.14 19.69
C LYS A 431 18.97 -4.14 18.85
N ASN A 432 18.60 -4.31 17.58
CA ASN A 432 19.30 -5.18 16.64
C ASN A 432 20.28 -4.40 15.73
N ALA A 433 20.49 -3.10 15.97
CA ALA A 433 21.50 -2.35 15.25
C ALA A 433 22.89 -2.83 15.66
N VAL A 434 23.67 -3.28 14.68
CA VAL A 434 25.03 -3.77 14.92
C VAL A 434 26.01 -2.87 14.18
N CYS A 435 26.86 -2.20 14.94
CA CYS A 435 27.95 -1.40 14.40
C CYS A 435 29.08 -2.32 13.89
N PRO A 436 29.58 -2.13 12.66
CA PRO A 436 30.64 -2.98 12.11
C PRO A 436 31.93 -2.94 12.93
N TRP A 437 32.26 -1.78 13.53
CA TRP A 437 33.49 -1.60 14.30
C TRP A 437 33.34 -2.00 15.78
N ALA A 438 32.16 -1.84 16.39
CA ALA A 438 31.93 -2.33 17.76
C ALA A 438 32.10 -3.86 17.83
N ARG A 439 31.57 -4.58 16.82
CA ARG A 439 31.72 -6.03 16.71
C ARG A 439 33.19 -6.48 16.64
N ALA A 440 34.05 -5.73 15.95
CA ALA A 440 35.47 -6.03 15.85
C ALA A 440 36.21 -5.91 17.21
N LEU A 441 35.67 -5.11 18.12
CA LEU A 441 36.18 -4.92 19.47
C LEU A 441 35.63 -5.96 20.47
N GLY A 442 34.72 -6.84 20.04
CA GLY A 442 34.13 -7.89 20.88
C GLY A 442 33.16 -7.35 21.93
N THR A 443 32.54 -6.21 21.66
CA THR A 443 31.59 -5.57 22.57
C THR A 443 30.16 -5.89 22.11
N ASP A 444 29.29 -6.31 23.04
CA ASP A 444 27.93 -6.76 22.74
C ASP A 444 26.85 -5.78 23.24
N GLY A 445 25.88 -5.50 22.36
CA GLY A 445 24.48 -5.17 22.68
C GLY A 445 24.12 -3.74 23.10
N ASN A 446 25.05 -2.97 23.68
CA ASN A 446 24.77 -1.60 24.17
C ASN A 446 25.87 -0.58 23.84
N ASP A 447 26.81 -0.96 22.99
CA ASP A 447 27.96 -0.10 22.71
C ASP A 447 27.60 1.11 21.86
N PRO A 448 28.34 2.21 22.01
CA PRO A 448 28.15 3.37 21.18
C PRO A 448 28.25 3.00 19.70
N HIS A 449 27.26 3.42 18.90
CA HIS A 449 27.23 3.14 17.48
C HIS A 449 28.03 4.20 16.71
N SER A 450 28.70 3.83 15.61
CA SER A 450 29.27 4.82 14.68
C SER A 450 28.20 5.79 14.19
N CYS A 451 28.59 7.05 13.98
CA CYS A 451 27.77 8.07 13.34
C CYS A 451 27.11 7.54 12.06
N GLN A 452 25.79 7.61 11.99
CA GLN A 452 25.05 6.98 10.90
C GLN A 452 25.32 7.60 9.55
N LYS A 453 25.30 8.93 9.50
CA LYS A 453 25.64 9.72 8.31
C LYS A 453 26.99 9.30 7.74
N GLU A 454 28.02 9.28 8.57
CA GLU A 454 29.39 8.97 8.14
C GLU A 454 29.54 7.52 7.65
N TRP A 455 28.97 6.54 8.36
CA TRP A 455 29.13 5.15 7.91
C TRP A 455 28.33 4.85 6.64
N ILE A 456 27.17 5.51 6.44
CA ILE A 456 26.41 5.41 5.18
C ILE A 456 27.25 5.98 4.03
N ASP A 457 27.93 7.11 4.24
CA ASP A 457 28.84 7.67 3.25
C ASP A 457 29.97 6.67 2.91
N TYR A 458 30.57 6.05 3.94
CA TYR A 458 31.60 5.03 3.73
C TYR A 458 31.05 3.84 2.94
N PHE A 459 29.86 3.35 3.30
CA PHE A 459 29.22 2.25 2.60
C PHE A 459 29.06 2.54 1.11
N PHE A 460 28.48 3.69 0.73
CA PHE A 460 28.25 4.00 -0.68
C PHE A 460 29.54 4.29 -1.45
N VAL A 461 30.55 4.91 -0.82
CA VAL A 461 31.87 5.08 -1.43
C VAL A 461 32.48 3.73 -1.80
N PHE A 462 32.48 2.77 -0.88
CA PHE A 462 33.03 1.44 -1.14
C PHE A 462 32.12 0.56 -2.02
N ALA A 463 30.81 0.79 -2.03
CA ALA A 463 29.86 0.09 -2.90
C ALA A 463 29.85 0.61 -4.34
N TRP A 464 30.44 1.78 -4.60
CA TRP A 464 30.25 2.56 -5.82
C TRP A 464 30.42 1.77 -7.11
N ASP A 465 31.55 1.10 -7.28
CA ASP A 465 31.86 0.35 -8.51
C ASP A 465 30.87 -0.79 -8.74
N ALA A 466 30.47 -1.48 -7.67
CA ALA A 466 29.52 -2.58 -7.76
C ALA A 466 28.12 -2.09 -8.12
N LEU A 467 27.67 -0.98 -7.52
CA LEU A 467 26.37 -0.37 -7.79
C LEU A 467 26.34 0.22 -9.21
N ARG A 468 27.33 1.01 -9.62
CA ARG A 468 27.44 1.53 -10.98
C ARG A 468 27.43 0.41 -12.02
N GLY A 469 28.16 -0.67 -11.75
CA GLY A 469 28.21 -1.84 -12.63
C GLY A 469 26.85 -2.50 -12.87
N LEU A 470 25.83 -2.28 -12.02
CA LEU A 470 24.46 -2.75 -12.26
C LEU A 470 23.81 -2.05 -13.47
N ASN A 471 24.14 -0.78 -13.71
CA ASN A 471 23.63 -0.03 -14.85
C ASN A 471 24.40 -0.35 -16.14
N GLU A 472 25.70 -0.63 -16.03
CA GLU A 472 26.55 -0.91 -17.19
C GLU A 472 26.29 -2.31 -17.78
N THR A 473 26.15 -3.32 -16.92
CA THR A 473 25.99 -4.73 -17.34
C THR A 473 24.66 -5.00 -18.03
N GLN A 474 23.64 -4.16 -17.83
CA GLN A 474 22.33 -4.31 -18.45
C GLN A 474 22.25 -3.77 -19.89
N THR A 475 23.27 -3.04 -20.37
CA THR A 475 23.28 -2.46 -21.74
C THR A 475 23.46 -3.51 -22.83
N ALA A 476 23.89 -4.73 -22.49
CA ALA A 476 23.99 -5.86 -23.43
C ALA A 476 22.61 -6.41 -23.87
N PHE A 477 21.55 -6.12 -23.13
CA PHE A 477 20.18 -6.47 -23.49
C PHE A 477 19.50 -5.29 -24.20
N LYS A 478 18.74 -5.55 -25.27
CA LYS A 478 18.13 -4.56 -26.21
C LYS A 478 17.30 -3.43 -25.60
N ALA A 479 17.08 -3.42 -24.28
CA ALA A 479 16.45 -2.30 -23.58
C ALA A 479 17.39 -1.82 -22.47
N PRO A 480 17.89 -0.57 -22.53
CA PRO A 480 18.68 0.01 -21.44
C PRO A 480 17.78 0.16 -20.21
N LYS A 481 17.80 -0.85 -19.35
CA LYS A 481 17.21 -0.76 -18.02
C LYS A 481 18.22 -0.06 -17.13
N CYS A 482 17.74 0.94 -16.42
CA CYS A 482 18.53 1.62 -15.40
C CYS A 482 17.90 1.32 -14.05
N VAL A 483 18.72 0.86 -13.14
CA VAL A 483 18.35 0.71 -11.74
C VAL A 483 18.25 2.10 -11.13
N THR A 484 17.07 2.39 -10.58
CA THR A 484 16.80 3.57 -9.76
C THR A 484 17.11 3.22 -8.32
N TYR A 485 17.94 4.04 -7.68
CA TYR A 485 18.33 3.86 -6.29
C TYR A 485 17.52 4.79 -5.41
N SER A 486 16.99 4.25 -4.32
CA SER A 486 16.35 5.03 -3.25
C SER A 486 16.93 4.65 -1.90
N LEU A 487 16.71 5.54 -0.94
CA LEU A 487 17.22 5.43 0.42
C LEU A 487 16.02 5.75 1.33
N SER A 488 15.69 4.83 2.23
CA SER A 488 14.52 4.93 3.11
C SER A 488 14.84 4.56 4.55
N GLY A 489 13.85 4.64 5.44
CA GLY A 489 14.00 4.41 6.87
C GLY A 489 14.70 5.56 7.59
N CYS A 490 15.49 5.22 8.60
CA CYS A 490 16.24 6.13 9.45
C CYS A 490 17.49 6.64 8.72
N VAL A 491 17.38 7.69 7.90
CA VAL A 491 18.51 8.29 7.19
C VAL A 491 18.35 9.79 7.05
N LYS A 492 19.45 10.53 7.29
CA LYS A 492 19.44 12.00 7.23
C LYS A 492 18.99 12.53 5.87
N ASN A 493 18.20 13.61 5.83
CA ASN A 493 17.71 14.14 4.55
C ASN A 493 18.85 14.63 3.65
N SER A 494 19.90 15.27 4.19
CA SER A 494 21.11 15.59 3.39
C SER A 494 21.77 14.35 2.79
N THR A 495 22.01 13.30 3.60
CA THR A 495 22.61 12.04 3.13
C THR A 495 21.72 11.37 2.06
N ARG A 496 20.40 11.34 2.28
CA ARG A 496 19.42 10.79 1.34
C ARG A 496 19.48 11.52 -0.01
N LYS A 497 19.30 12.85 0.01
CA LYS A 497 19.34 13.69 -1.21
C LYS A 497 20.67 13.57 -1.93
N HIS A 498 21.78 13.56 -1.18
CA HIS A 498 23.12 13.47 -1.74
C HIS A 498 23.34 12.16 -2.50
N TRP A 499 23.13 11.00 -1.86
CA TRP A 499 23.40 9.71 -2.48
C TRP A 499 22.39 9.33 -3.55
N GLN A 500 21.10 9.65 -3.37
CA GLN A 500 20.12 9.46 -4.43
C GLN A 500 20.46 10.30 -5.67
N HIS A 501 20.95 11.52 -5.49
CA HIS A 501 21.42 12.32 -6.62
C HIS A 501 22.61 11.67 -7.31
N LEU A 502 23.68 11.34 -6.57
CA LEU A 502 24.90 10.78 -7.17
C LEU A 502 24.68 9.43 -7.86
N LEU A 503 23.90 8.53 -7.25
CA LEU A 503 23.66 7.19 -7.79
C LEU A 503 22.74 7.18 -9.01
N ASN A 504 21.81 8.14 -9.10
CA ASN A 504 20.85 8.24 -10.21
C ASN A 504 21.26 9.26 -11.28
N ASP A 505 22.33 10.04 -11.07
CA ASP A 505 22.83 10.99 -12.05
C ASP A 505 23.57 10.27 -13.18
N LYS A 506 22.94 10.24 -14.36
CA LYS A 506 23.48 9.64 -15.58
C LYS A 506 24.30 10.60 -16.41
N ARG A 507 24.30 11.90 -16.06
CA ARG A 507 24.88 12.96 -16.89
C ARG A 507 26.35 13.18 -16.55
N VAL A 508 26.75 12.89 -15.32
CA VAL A 508 28.09 13.17 -14.81
C VAL A 508 28.73 11.91 -14.29
N ASP A 509 29.98 11.67 -14.71
CA ASP A 509 30.80 10.61 -14.12
C ASP A 509 31.35 11.07 -12.76
N HIS A 510 30.69 10.66 -11.68
CA HIS A 510 31.12 10.94 -10.31
C HIS A 510 32.26 10.03 -9.80
N THR A 511 32.70 9.02 -10.56
CA THR A 511 33.70 8.03 -10.11
C THR A 511 35.02 8.64 -9.66
N PRO A 512 35.65 9.59 -10.38
CA PRO A 512 36.92 10.17 -9.93
C PRO A 512 36.79 10.84 -8.55
N LYS A 513 35.66 11.52 -8.31
CA LYS A 513 35.36 12.16 -7.03
C LYS A 513 35.16 11.13 -5.92
N ILE A 514 34.39 10.08 -6.19
CA ILE A 514 34.15 8.99 -5.22
C ILE A 514 35.44 8.23 -4.90
N LYS A 515 36.31 7.99 -5.89
CA LYS A 515 37.63 7.36 -5.66
C LYS A 515 38.55 8.21 -4.80
N SER A 516 38.54 9.53 -5.00
CA SER A 516 39.25 10.44 -4.10
C SER A 516 38.71 10.36 -2.66
N TRP A 517 37.40 10.26 -2.48
CA TRP A 517 36.80 10.05 -1.15
C TRP A 517 37.18 8.69 -0.55
N GLU A 518 37.24 7.63 -1.35
CA GLU A 518 37.68 6.31 -0.93
C GLU A 518 39.10 6.36 -0.34
N GLU A 519 40.03 7.01 -1.04
CA GLU A 519 41.41 7.21 -0.59
C GLU A 519 41.45 8.02 0.72
N GLN A 520 40.70 9.12 0.82
CA GLN A 520 40.61 9.93 2.03
C GLN A 520 40.07 9.13 3.23
N ILE A 521 39.04 8.30 3.01
CA ILE A 521 38.47 7.43 4.04
C ILE A 521 39.51 6.41 4.51
N ARG A 522 40.25 5.78 3.59
CA ARG A 522 41.32 4.82 3.93
C ARG A 522 42.44 5.48 4.72
N LEU A 523 42.79 6.73 4.41
CA LEU A 523 43.80 7.50 5.16
C LEU A 523 43.32 7.93 6.55
N LYS A 524 42.03 8.29 6.69
CA LYS A 524 41.44 8.78 7.94
C LYS A 524 41.08 7.64 8.90
N LYS A 525 40.55 6.52 8.39
CA LYS A 525 40.07 5.39 9.20
C LYS A 525 41.19 4.37 9.45
N THR A 526 42.10 4.71 10.36
CA THR A 526 43.26 3.86 10.71
C THR A 526 43.10 3.07 11.99
N ASN A 527 42.21 3.50 12.89
CA ASN A 527 41.94 2.82 14.17
C ASN A 527 40.68 1.96 14.10
N ASP A 528 40.49 1.08 15.08
CA ASP A 528 39.29 0.23 15.22
C ASP A 528 38.12 0.94 15.90
N GLY A 529 38.31 2.18 16.34
CA GLY A 529 37.30 2.94 17.07
C GLY A 529 36.06 3.21 16.23
N ILE A 530 34.94 3.49 16.90
CA ILE A 530 33.72 3.94 16.23
C ILE A 530 33.94 5.30 15.54
N ILE A 531 33.11 5.61 14.54
CA ILE A 531 33.16 6.91 13.87
C ILE A 531 32.41 7.93 14.75
N PRO A 532 33.06 9.01 15.23
CA PRO A 532 32.41 10.00 16.06
C PRO A 532 31.29 10.72 15.31
N CYS A 533 30.26 11.15 16.04
CA CYS A 533 29.11 11.87 15.46
C CYS A 533 29.28 13.39 15.62
N SER A 534 29.23 14.10 14.49
CA SER A 534 29.24 15.56 14.42
C SER A 534 27.94 16.13 13.82
N CYS A 535 26.86 15.33 13.79
CA CYS A 535 25.56 15.79 13.30
C CYS A 535 24.92 16.76 14.31
N SER A 536 24.16 17.73 13.81
CA SER A 536 23.33 18.65 14.63
C SER A 536 22.46 17.87 15.62
N THR A 537 21.76 16.86 15.09
CA THR A 537 21.04 15.85 15.87
C THR A 537 21.84 14.55 15.83
N SER A 538 22.37 14.15 16.99
CA SER A 538 23.22 12.97 17.14
C SER A 538 22.55 11.69 16.63
N CYS A 539 23.31 10.92 15.84
CA CYS A 539 22.89 9.62 15.35
C CYS A 539 23.15 8.48 16.36
N ALA A 540 24.11 8.64 17.27
CA ALA A 540 24.84 7.53 17.88
C ALA A 540 24.35 7.11 19.29
N VAL A 541 23.84 8.02 20.12
CA VAL A 541 23.47 7.71 21.52
C VAL A 541 22.39 8.65 22.05
N GLY A 542 21.42 8.09 22.77
CA GLY A 542 20.58 8.76 23.76
C GLY A 542 19.61 9.76 23.19
N GLY A 543 18.39 9.31 22.86
CA GLY A 543 17.31 10.28 22.80
C GLY A 543 17.14 10.99 24.14
N PRO A 544 16.42 12.13 24.16
CA PRO A 544 15.98 12.76 25.38
C PRO A 544 15.40 11.72 26.36
N PRO A 545 15.28 12.06 27.65
CA PRO A 545 14.58 11.26 28.65
C PRO A 545 13.19 10.75 28.24
N LEU A 546 12.60 11.27 27.16
CA LEU A 546 11.40 10.78 26.48
C LEU A 546 11.39 9.26 26.23
N PHE A 547 12.54 8.59 26.08
CA PHE A 547 12.57 7.13 25.97
C PHE A 547 12.52 6.38 27.31
N GLN A 548 12.64 7.10 28.43
CA GLN A 548 12.57 6.57 29.79
C GLN A 548 11.16 6.62 30.39
N CYS A 549 10.16 7.16 29.68
CA CYS A 549 8.76 7.09 30.10
C CYS A 549 8.39 5.63 30.38
N SER A 550 7.47 5.34 31.29
CA SER A 550 6.88 4.02 31.50
C SER A 550 5.82 3.72 30.43
N GLU A 551 5.49 2.46 30.19
CA GLU A 551 4.46 2.10 29.21
C GLU A 551 3.10 2.70 29.59
N HIS A 552 2.84 2.80 30.89
CA HIS A 552 1.69 3.49 31.44
C HIS A 552 1.64 4.98 31.03
N GLU A 553 2.75 5.69 31.08
CA GLU A 553 2.81 7.10 30.66
C GLU A 553 2.58 7.28 29.16
N VAL A 554 3.14 6.39 28.34
CA VAL A 554 2.94 6.39 26.89
C VAL A 554 1.48 6.15 26.52
N ARG A 555 0.80 5.23 27.21
CA ARG A 555 -0.64 4.99 27.01
C ARG A 555 -1.52 6.12 27.56
N ARG A 556 -1.09 6.79 28.64
CA ARG A 556 -1.87 7.84 29.32
C ARG A 556 -1.80 9.19 28.60
N ILE A 557 -0.66 9.50 27.98
CA ILE A 557 -0.44 10.80 27.34
C ILE A 557 -0.72 10.65 25.84
N GLU A 558 -1.87 11.17 25.41
CA GLU A 558 -2.26 11.20 24.00
C GLU A 558 -1.17 11.85 23.14
N GLY A 559 -0.80 11.18 22.04
CA GLY A 559 0.25 11.64 21.11
C GLY A 559 1.69 11.36 21.56
N LEU A 560 1.96 10.88 22.79
CA LEU A 560 3.33 10.62 23.24
C LEU A 560 4.00 9.51 22.41
N GLN A 561 3.27 8.44 22.08
CA GLN A 561 3.77 7.39 21.19
C GLN A 561 4.14 7.95 19.82
N THR A 562 3.29 8.80 19.23
CA THR A 562 3.57 9.47 17.94
C THR A 562 4.82 10.33 18.00
N GLU A 563 5.05 11.07 19.10
CA GLU A 563 6.25 11.90 19.26
C GLU A 563 7.50 11.05 19.52
N MET A 564 7.37 9.93 20.24
CA MET A 564 8.47 8.96 20.42
C MET A 564 8.84 8.29 19.11
N ASP A 565 7.84 7.84 18.33
CA ASP A 565 8.03 7.28 17.01
C ASP A 565 8.64 8.31 16.09
N LYS A 566 8.15 9.56 16.11
CA LYS A 566 8.78 10.67 15.41
C LYS A 566 10.24 10.77 15.82
N TYR A 567 10.62 10.89 17.08
CA TYR A 567 12.03 10.98 17.46
C TYR A 567 12.88 9.73 17.09
N TYR A 568 12.26 8.55 17.03
CA TYR A 568 12.91 7.33 16.59
C TYR A 568 13.17 7.33 15.07
N TRP A 569 12.20 7.81 14.29
CA TRP A 569 12.20 7.85 12.82
C TRP A 569 12.74 9.14 12.22
N ASP A 570 12.81 10.21 13.01
CA ASP A 570 13.12 11.56 12.59
C ASP A 570 14.62 11.71 12.45
N PHE A 571 15.01 11.72 11.18
CA PHE A 571 16.35 11.97 10.73
C PHE A 571 16.37 13.27 9.90
N GLU A 572 15.49 14.23 10.18
CA GLU A 572 15.65 15.58 9.69
C GLU A 572 16.97 16.19 10.24
N ASP A 573 17.62 17.02 9.44
CA ASP A 573 18.93 17.60 9.70
C ASP A 573 18.94 19.13 9.67
#